data_AF-A0A2E9QJD7-F1
#
_entry.id   AF-A0A2E9QJD7-F1
#
_cell.length_a   1.000
_cell.length_b   1.000
_cell.length_c   1.000
_cell.angle_alpha   90.00
_cell.angle_beta   90.00
_cell.angle_gamma   90.00
#
_symmetry.space_group_name_H-M   'P 1'
#
loop_
_entity.id
_entity.type
_entity.pdbx_description
1 polymer ?
#
loop_
_entity_poly.entity_id
_entity_poly.type
_entity_poly.pdbx_seq_one_letter_code
_entity_poly.pdbx_strand_id
1 'polypeptide(L)'
;MDVYSIKKNSINPIELIPFGKEREIQDLVEGNTETLFGVEFVSSEFKIEEFRIDSLCFNNETNSFTIIEYKKGSSYSVIDQGYSYLSKMLNNKDSFIVEYNEKLNKSLKRDQIDWSQSTIIFVSPSFNTYQKNSVNFQDIPFELWEIKRFTNNTIVLNQHMSQSNESIKKVVSGKDNIIDSVSKEVIVYTKDEFTKGMNNNLVEILNGLEDRLSDWDDIKFKYKKNYLGIWKNKKVIIYIDKQKDNLRTTIVRGVHFGGKVKELKNLFNLDDPKKMFSKWENKYKKLYRHKLTSTKDLDYFVLMVKQKYEIK
;
A
#
# COMPACT_ATOMS: atom_id res chain seq x y z
N MET A 1 -8.20 7.08 24.89
CA MET A 1 -9.25 7.25 23.86
C MET A 1 -10.41 6.43 24.36
N ASP A 2 -11.44 7.11 24.82
CA ASP A 2 -12.66 6.47 25.27
C ASP A 2 -13.56 6.32 24.05
N VAL A 3 -14.11 5.12 23.86
CA VAL A 3 -14.95 4.78 22.71
C VAL A 3 -16.35 4.53 23.22
N TYR A 4 -17.35 5.06 22.54
CA TYR A 4 -18.75 4.93 22.93
C TYR A 4 -19.59 4.51 21.73
N SER A 5 -20.60 3.66 21.96
CA SER A 5 -21.69 3.44 21.01
C SER A 5 -22.81 4.44 21.29
N ILE A 6 -23.44 4.96 20.23
CA ILE A 6 -24.61 5.82 20.33
C ILE A 6 -25.83 5.03 19.88
N LYS A 7 -26.84 4.90 20.75
CA LYS A 7 -28.14 4.30 20.41
C LYS A 7 -29.25 5.17 20.99
N LYS A 8 -30.12 5.71 20.12
CA LYS A 8 -31.22 6.62 20.51
C LYS A 8 -30.74 7.79 21.38
N ASN A 9 -29.65 8.44 21.00
CA ASN A 9 -29.02 9.56 21.74
C ASN A 9 -28.46 9.20 23.14
N SER A 10 -28.44 7.91 23.51
CA SER A 10 -27.73 7.42 24.69
C SER A 10 -26.34 6.95 24.30
N ILE A 11 -25.33 7.35 25.08
CA ILE A 11 -23.94 6.90 24.95
C ILE A 11 -23.71 5.70 25.86
N ASN A 12 -23.05 4.65 25.35
CA ASN A 12 -22.63 3.50 26.15
C ASN A 12 -21.13 3.26 25.93
N PRO A 13 -20.32 3.18 27.01
CA PRO A 13 -18.89 2.94 26.87
C PRO A 13 -18.62 1.59 26.20
N ILE A 14 -17.62 1.58 25.34
CA ILE A 14 -17.09 0.39 24.67
C ILE A 14 -15.69 0.15 25.22
N GLU A 15 -15.53 -0.97 25.93
CA GLU A 15 -14.24 -1.34 26.50
C GLU A 15 -13.32 -2.02 25.46
N LEU A 16 -12.01 -1.88 25.70
CA LEU A 16 -10.96 -2.56 24.96
C LEU A 16 -10.81 -4.00 25.45
N ILE A 17 -10.78 -4.95 24.51
CA ILE A 17 -10.42 -6.35 24.78
C ILE A 17 -8.98 -6.56 24.35
N PRO A 18 -8.03 -6.82 25.28
CA PRO A 18 -6.65 -7.09 24.91
C PRO A 18 -6.53 -8.37 24.09
N PHE A 19 -5.52 -8.45 23.22
CA PHE A 19 -5.14 -9.69 22.56
C PHE A 19 -4.33 -10.56 23.54
N GLY A 20 -4.75 -11.82 23.73
CA GLY A 20 -4.11 -12.72 24.69
C GLY A 20 -2.72 -13.20 24.21
N LYS A 21 -2.56 -13.41 22.90
CA LYS A 21 -1.30 -13.86 22.27
C LYS A 21 -1.07 -13.15 20.94
N GLU A 22 0.19 -13.08 20.49
CA GLU A 22 0.53 -12.61 19.13
C GLU A 22 -0.20 -13.43 18.07
N ARG A 23 -0.34 -14.74 18.29
CA ARG A 23 -1.07 -15.65 17.41
C ARG A 23 -2.54 -15.25 17.18
N GLU A 24 -3.22 -14.66 18.18
CA GLU A 24 -4.60 -14.18 17.98
C GLU A 24 -4.67 -13.02 16.98
N ILE A 25 -3.65 -12.16 16.96
CA ILE A 25 -3.56 -11.07 16.00
C ILE A 25 -3.25 -11.64 14.61
N GLN A 26 -2.30 -12.58 14.54
CA GLN A 26 -1.90 -13.25 13.32
C GLN A 26 -3.10 -13.95 12.65
N ASP A 27 -3.82 -14.81 13.37
CA ASP A 27 -4.97 -15.55 12.80
C ASP A 27 -6.05 -14.59 12.26
N LEU A 28 -6.33 -13.50 13.00
CA LEU A 28 -7.29 -12.48 12.58
C LEU A 28 -6.82 -11.75 11.31
N VAL A 29 -5.55 -11.38 11.24
CA VAL A 29 -5.00 -10.64 10.11
C VAL A 29 -4.83 -11.52 8.88
N GLU A 30 -4.31 -12.74 9.02
CA GLU A 30 -4.13 -13.70 7.92
C GLU A 30 -5.44 -14.00 7.20
N GLY A 31 -6.54 -14.16 7.95
CA GLY A 31 -7.87 -14.34 7.39
C GLY A 31 -8.45 -13.12 6.66
N ASN A 32 -7.81 -11.94 6.76
CA ASN A 32 -8.36 -10.67 6.29
C ASN A 32 -7.33 -9.76 5.59
N THR A 33 -6.19 -10.29 5.13
CA THR A 33 -5.08 -9.50 4.55
C THR A 33 -5.49 -8.64 3.36
N GLU A 34 -6.37 -9.15 2.50
CA GLU A 34 -6.90 -8.38 1.36
C GLU A 34 -7.72 -7.17 1.83
N THR A 35 -8.57 -7.36 2.84
CA THR A 35 -9.40 -6.29 3.40
C THR A 35 -8.57 -5.27 4.17
N LEU A 36 -7.62 -5.73 4.99
CA LEU A 36 -6.84 -4.88 5.88
C LEU A 36 -5.70 -4.16 5.16
N PHE A 37 -5.06 -4.80 4.18
CA PHE A 37 -3.83 -4.33 3.56
C PHE A 37 -3.85 -4.35 2.03
N GLY A 38 -4.86 -4.96 1.39
CA GLY A 38 -4.91 -5.05 -0.07
C GLY A 38 -3.90 -6.01 -0.66
N VAL A 39 -3.44 -6.99 0.12
CA VAL A 39 -2.46 -8.01 -0.30
C VAL A 39 -3.08 -9.40 -0.25
N GLU A 40 -2.62 -10.29 -1.14
CA GLU A 40 -3.04 -11.69 -1.20
C GLU A 40 -2.22 -12.51 -0.20
N PHE A 41 -2.87 -13.21 0.71
CA PHE A 41 -2.20 -14.13 1.64
C PHE A 41 -1.55 -15.29 0.87
N VAL A 42 -0.31 -15.65 1.22
CA VAL A 42 0.43 -16.77 0.63
C VAL A 42 0.58 -17.90 1.64
N SER A 43 1.22 -17.63 2.77
CA SER A 43 1.42 -18.64 3.82
C SER A 43 1.68 -18.05 5.20
N SER A 44 1.41 -18.86 6.22
CA SER A 44 1.73 -18.61 7.63
C SER A 44 3.03 -19.32 7.98
N GLU A 45 3.83 -18.72 8.87
CA GLU A 45 5.03 -19.33 9.45
C GLU A 45 6.07 -19.80 8.40
N PHE A 46 6.27 -19.00 7.35
CA PHE A 46 7.19 -19.33 6.26
C PHE A 46 8.64 -19.36 6.77
N LYS A 47 9.26 -20.54 6.71
CA LYS A 47 10.63 -20.75 7.18
C LYS A 47 11.62 -20.54 6.06
N ILE A 48 12.67 -19.77 6.34
CA ILE A 48 13.77 -19.54 5.42
C ILE A 48 15.10 -19.54 6.15
N GLU A 49 15.88 -20.59 5.90
CA GLU A 49 17.10 -20.89 6.66
C GLU A 49 16.78 -20.89 8.18
N GLU A 50 17.44 -20.03 8.96
CA GLU A 50 17.23 -19.84 10.40
C GLU A 50 16.07 -18.90 10.77
N PHE A 51 15.46 -18.22 9.78
CA PHE A 51 14.39 -17.27 10.00
C PHE A 51 13.01 -17.91 9.80
N ARG A 52 12.03 -17.32 10.49
CA ARG A 52 10.62 -17.64 10.32
C ARG A 52 9.84 -16.34 10.19
N ILE A 53 9.21 -16.18 9.04
CA ILE A 53 8.33 -15.06 8.72
C ILE A 53 6.93 -15.43 9.19
N ASP A 54 6.28 -14.55 9.97
CA ASP A 54 4.96 -14.87 10.53
C ASP A 54 3.90 -15.01 9.43
N SER A 55 3.80 -14.04 8.51
CA SER A 55 2.94 -14.17 7.32
C SER A 55 3.62 -13.65 6.06
N LEU A 56 3.61 -14.48 5.02
CA LEU A 56 3.99 -14.09 3.67
C LEU A 56 2.74 -13.73 2.86
N CYS A 57 2.78 -12.57 2.19
CA CYS A 57 1.73 -12.07 1.32
C CYS A 57 2.32 -11.56 -0.01
N PHE A 58 1.46 -11.37 -1.00
CA PHE A 58 1.81 -10.82 -2.30
C PHE A 58 0.92 -9.63 -2.68
N ASN A 59 1.54 -8.51 -3.02
CA ASN A 59 0.87 -7.33 -3.51
C ASN A 59 0.70 -7.42 -5.02
N ASN A 60 -0.50 -7.77 -5.47
CA ASN A 60 -0.82 -7.89 -6.90
C ASN A 60 -0.85 -6.54 -7.65
N GLU A 61 -0.91 -5.41 -6.95
CA GLU A 61 -0.89 -4.08 -7.58
C GLU A 61 0.53 -3.65 -7.96
N THR A 62 1.52 -3.99 -7.13
CA THR A 62 2.95 -3.70 -7.37
C THR A 62 3.73 -4.91 -7.89
N ASN A 63 3.12 -6.09 -7.91
CA ASN A 63 3.77 -7.38 -8.16
C ASN A 63 4.98 -7.62 -7.24
N SER A 64 4.82 -7.37 -5.94
CA SER A 64 5.91 -7.47 -4.96
C SER A 64 5.49 -8.25 -3.73
N PHE A 65 6.45 -8.81 -3.00
CA PHE A 65 6.16 -9.51 -1.75
C PHE A 65 5.91 -8.52 -0.60
N THR A 66 5.04 -8.92 0.32
CA THR A 66 4.75 -8.20 1.56
C THR A 66 4.89 -9.18 2.71
N ILE A 67 5.73 -8.87 3.68
CA ILE A 67 5.90 -9.66 4.90
C ILE A 67 5.12 -8.97 6.01
N ILE A 68 4.34 -9.72 6.78
CA ILE A 68 3.63 -9.20 7.95
C ILE A 68 4.20 -9.86 9.21
N GLU A 69 4.59 -9.04 10.17
CA GLU A 69 5.20 -9.45 11.45
C GLU A 69 4.34 -8.97 12.61
N TYR A 70 4.03 -9.88 13.54
CA TYR A 70 3.16 -9.58 14.68
C TYR A 70 3.97 -9.45 15.95
N LYS A 71 3.57 -8.48 16.79
CA LYS A 71 4.29 -8.14 18.01
C LYS A 71 3.29 -7.81 19.12
N LYS A 72 3.56 -8.20 20.36
CA LYS A 72 2.79 -7.84 21.55
C LYS A 72 3.63 -7.08 22.60
N GLY A 73 4.96 -7.11 22.46
CA GLY A 73 5.90 -6.41 23.34
C GLY A 73 6.51 -5.15 22.72
N SER A 74 7.46 -4.55 23.42
CA SER A 74 8.15 -3.32 22.97
C SER A 74 9.69 -3.42 23.03
N SER A 75 10.22 -4.63 23.21
CA SER A 75 11.64 -4.91 23.44
C SER A 75 12.42 -5.27 22.17
N TYR A 76 11.88 -4.99 20.99
CA TYR A 76 12.50 -5.33 19.70
C TYR A 76 12.77 -4.08 18.86
N SER A 77 13.83 -4.16 18.05
CA SER A 77 14.17 -3.16 17.05
C SER A 77 13.38 -3.42 15.77
N VAL A 78 12.44 -2.53 15.45
CA VAL A 78 11.64 -2.57 14.20
C VAL A 78 12.57 -2.47 12.99
N ILE A 79 13.58 -1.60 13.06
CA ILE A 79 14.55 -1.37 11.99
C ILE A 79 15.36 -2.62 11.71
N ASP A 80 16.00 -3.21 12.72
CA ASP A 80 16.92 -4.33 12.50
C ASP A 80 16.19 -5.57 11.98
N GLN A 81 15.02 -5.88 12.53
CA GLN A 81 14.19 -6.98 12.04
C GLN A 81 13.69 -6.74 10.62
N GLY A 82 13.16 -5.53 10.35
CA GLY A 82 12.63 -5.19 9.03
C GLY A 82 13.68 -5.35 7.92
N TYR A 83 14.88 -4.80 8.14
CA TYR A 83 15.97 -4.91 7.17
C TYR A 83 16.54 -6.32 7.08
N SER A 84 16.57 -7.08 8.18
CA SER A 84 16.99 -8.49 8.16
C SER A 84 16.05 -9.34 7.32
N TYR A 85 14.73 -9.19 7.46
CA TYR A 85 13.76 -9.91 6.63
C TYR A 85 13.86 -9.53 5.14
N LEU A 86 13.97 -8.25 4.83
CA LEU A 86 14.17 -7.82 3.43
C LEU A 86 15.46 -8.37 2.84
N SER A 87 16.57 -8.31 3.58
CA SER A 87 17.85 -8.89 3.14
C SER A 87 17.72 -10.39 2.89
N LYS A 88 17.10 -11.13 3.81
CA LYS A 88 16.90 -12.57 3.67
C LYS A 88 16.02 -12.91 2.45
N MET A 89 15.00 -12.11 2.19
CA MET A 89 14.17 -12.22 0.98
C MET A 89 14.97 -11.95 -0.30
N LEU A 90 15.79 -10.89 -0.34
CA LEU A 90 16.59 -10.56 -1.52
C LEU A 90 17.66 -11.62 -1.81
N ASN A 91 18.24 -12.23 -0.77
CA ASN A 91 19.23 -13.30 -0.89
C ASN A 91 18.60 -14.65 -1.28
N ASN A 92 17.31 -14.84 -1.03
CA ASN A 92 16.62 -16.11 -1.25
C ASN A 92 15.36 -15.97 -2.13
N LYS A 93 15.43 -15.14 -3.16
CA LYS A 93 14.31 -14.83 -4.08
C LYS A 93 13.61 -16.10 -4.60
N ASP A 94 14.35 -17.15 -4.89
CA ASP A 94 13.81 -18.41 -5.43
C ASP A 94 12.89 -19.13 -4.44
N SER A 95 13.24 -19.16 -3.14
CA SER A 95 12.41 -19.77 -2.10
C SER A 95 11.05 -19.08 -1.96
N PHE A 96 11.01 -17.75 -2.07
CA PHE A 96 9.75 -16.98 -2.04
C PHE A 96 8.87 -17.26 -3.27
N ILE A 97 9.49 -17.40 -4.45
CA ILE A 97 8.77 -17.73 -5.68
C ILE A 97 8.18 -19.15 -5.59
N VAL A 98 8.96 -20.11 -5.11
CA VAL A 98 8.51 -21.50 -4.92
C VAL A 98 7.34 -21.53 -3.95
N GLU A 99 7.47 -20.93 -2.77
CA GLU A 99 6.41 -20.86 -1.77
C GLU A 99 5.12 -20.24 -2.35
N TYR A 100 5.23 -19.11 -3.06
CA TYR A 100 4.09 -18.49 -3.73
C TYR A 100 3.38 -19.42 -4.72
N ASN A 101 4.16 -20.06 -5.59
CA ASN A 101 3.63 -20.92 -6.64
C ASN A 101 2.98 -22.18 -6.09
N GLU A 102 3.60 -22.82 -5.09
CA GLU A 102 3.08 -24.02 -4.45
C GLU A 102 1.81 -23.74 -3.64
N LYS A 103 1.79 -22.67 -2.84
CA LYS A 103 0.64 -22.36 -1.98
C LYS A 103 -0.56 -21.86 -2.76
N LEU A 104 -0.35 -21.11 -3.84
CA LEU A 104 -1.44 -20.51 -4.62
C LEU A 104 -1.74 -21.26 -5.92
N ASN A 105 -1.04 -22.36 -6.23
CA ASN A 105 -1.13 -23.09 -7.50
C ASN A 105 -0.97 -22.16 -8.71
N LYS A 106 0.06 -21.31 -8.67
CA LYS A 106 0.37 -20.30 -9.71
C LYS A 106 1.73 -20.58 -10.37
N SER A 107 2.03 -19.82 -11.41
CA SER A 107 3.31 -19.87 -12.14
C SER A 107 3.86 -18.45 -12.33
N LEU A 108 4.18 -17.81 -11.20
CA LEU A 108 4.85 -16.53 -11.13
C LEU A 108 6.32 -16.70 -11.50
N LYS A 109 6.79 -15.90 -12.46
CA LYS A 109 8.19 -15.90 -12.90
C LYS A 109 8.99 -14.81 -12.22
N ARG A 110 10.29 -15.02 -12.06
CA ARG A 110 11.22 -14.10 -11.37
C ARG A 110 11.24 -12.69 -11.97
N ASP A 111 11.10 -12.56 -13.28
CA ASP A 111 11.08 -11.30 -14.04
C ASP A 111 9.75 -10.53 -13.93
N GLN A 112 8.70 -11.18 -13.41
CA GLN A 112 7.39 -10.56 -13.17
C GLN A 112 7.30 -9.89 -11.80
N ILE A 113 8.27 -10.14 -10.93
CA ILE A 113 8.28 -9.66 -9.54
C ILE A 113 9.09 -8.37 -9.46
N ASP A 114 8.47 -7.32 -8.95
CA ASP A 114 9.13 -6.08 -8.63
C ASP A 114 9.63 -6.07 -7.18
N TRP A 115 10.78 -6.69 -6.98
CA TRP A 115 11.44 -6.75 -5.67
C TRP A 115 11.63 -5.38 -5.03
N SER A 116 11.78 -4.34 -5.86
CA SER A 116 12.01 -2.97 -5.38
C SER A 116 10.84 -2.39 -4.61
N GLN A 117 9.63 -2.94 -4.77
CA GLN A 117 8.43 -2.48 -4.10
C GLN A 117 8.00 -3.44 -2.98
N SER A 118 8.89 -4.30 -2.51
CA SER A 118 8.60 -5.19 -1.39
C SER A 118 8.55 -4.41 -0.08
N THR A 119 7.69 -4.82 0.85
CA THR A 119 7.42 -4.07 2.08
C THR A 119 7.29 -4.99 3.29
N ILE A 120 7.56 -4.45 4.47
CA ILE A 120 7.29 -5.10 5.75
C ILE A 120 6.15 -4.37 6.46
N ILE A 121 5.18 -5.10 6.98
CA ILE A 121 4.09 -4.58 7.79
C ILE A 121 4.25 -5.12 9.20
N PHE A 122 4.48 -4.25 10.17
CA PHE A 122 4.45 -4.60 11.58
C PHE A 122 3.07 -4.33 12.16
N VAL A 123 2.48 -5.33 12.81
CA VAL A 123 1.18 -5.22 13.47
C VAL A 123 1.35 -5.49 14.97
N SER A 124 0.92 -4.54 15.80
CA SER A 124 1.03 -4.63 17.26
C SER A 124 -0.15 -3.97 17.96
N PRO A 125 -0.53 -4.34 19.18
CA PRO A 125 -1.47 -3.55 19.98
C PRO A 125 -0.99 -2.11 20.24
N SER A 126 0.33 -1.91 20.29
CA SER A 126 0.96 -0.60 20.50
C SER A 126 2.43 -0.61 20.13
N PHE A 127 2.95 0.52 19.67
CA PHE A 127 4.40 0.76 19.57
C PHE A 127 4.82 1.86 20.55
N ASN A 128 5.97 1.70 21.20
CA ASN A 128 6.53 2.76 22.04
C ASN A 128 7.15 3.89 21.20
N THR A 129 7.52 4.99 21.85
CA THR A 129 8.10 6.16 21.19
C THR A 129 9.41 5.84 20.46
N TYR A 130 10.26 4.97 21.03
CA TYR A 130 11.52 4.57 20.40
C TYR A 130 11.29 3.82 19.08
N GLN A 131 10.34 2.88 19.05
CA GLN A 131 9.98 2.12 17.85
C GLN A 131 9.40 3.02 16.77
N LYS A 132 8.48 3.93 17.14
CA LYS A 132 7.92 4.92 16.21
C LYS A 132 9.00 5.85 15.64
N ASN A 133 9.87 6.37 16.50
CA ASN A 133 10.96 7.26 16.08
C ASN A 133 12.01 6.54 15.22
N SER A 134 12.26 5.25 15.47
CA SER A 134 13.25 4.49 14.70
C SER A 134 12.92 4.40 13.21
N VAL A 135 11.62 4.46 12.86
CA VAL A 135 11.13 4.40 11.48
C VAL A 135 10.73 5.76 10.91
N ASN A 136 11.03 6.86 11.61
CA ASN A 136 10.65 8.21 11.20
C ASN A 136 11.62 8.77 10.14
N PHE A 137 11.64 8.12 8.98
CA PHE A 137 12.37 8.52 7.77
C PHE A 137 11.42 8.42 6.57
N GLN A 138 11.71 9.16 5.49
CA GLN A 138 10.84 9.19 4.31
C GLN A 138 10.96 7.94 3.43
N ASP A 139 12.09 7.23 3.50
CA ASP A 139 12.49 6.18 2.58
C ASP A 139 12.60 4.80 3.23
N ILE A 140 11.85 4.59 4.32
CA ILE A 140 11.77 3.29 5.00
C ILE A 140 10.63 2.44 4.40
N PRO A 141 10.91 1.21 3.94
CA PRO A 141 9.91 0.33 3.31
C PRO A 141 9.05 -0.45 4.34
N PHE A 142 8.81 0.15 5.51
CA PHE A 142 8.08 -0.47 6.62
C PHE A 142 6.79 0.29 6.91
N GLU A 143 5.72 -0.44 7.21
CA GLU A 143 4.48 0.11 7.73
C GLU A 143 4.27 -0.36 9.17
N LEU A 144 3.84 0.54 10.06
CA LEU A 144 3.52 0.20 11.46
C LEU A 144 2.03 0.39 11.66
N TRP A 145 1.34 -0.66 12.11
CA TRP A 145 -0.10 -0.66 12.32
C TRP A 145 -0.45 -1.07 13.75
N GLU A 146 -1.13 -0.18 14.47
CA GLU A 146 -1.67 -0.45 15.79
C GLU A 146 -3.06 -1.06 15.69
N ILE A 147 -3.25 -2.28 16.20
CA ILE A 147 -4.53 -2.99 16.20
C ILE A 147 -5.17 -2.98 17.59
N LYS A 148 -6.44 -2.60 17.69
CA LYS A 148 -7.20 -2.70 18.94
C LYS A 148 -8.53 -3.40 18.70
N ARG A 149 -8.97 -4.20 19.68
CA ARG A 149 -10.24 -4.93 19.67
C ARG A 149 -11.14 -4.39 20.77
N PHE A 150 -12.44 -4.34 20.49
CA PHE A 150 -13.46 -3.77 21.38
C PHE A 150 -14.54 -4.81 21.73
N THR A 151 -15.24 -4.57 22.84
CA THR A 151 -16.31 -5.44 23.37
C THR A 151 -17.52 -5.61 22.45
N ASN A 152 -17.72 -4.71 21.48
CA ASN A 152 -18.83 -4.78 20.52
C ASN A 152 -18.44 -5.46 19.20
N ASN A 153 -17.47 -6.38 19.21
CA ASN A 153 -16.98 -7.11 18.03
C ASN A 153 -16.44 -6.21 16.91
N THR A 154 -15.83 -5.09 17.28
CA THR A 154 -15.13 -4.21 16.33
C THR A 154 -13.64 -4.24 16.56
N ILE A 155 -12.89 -4.01 15.48
CA ILE A 155 -11.46 -3.75 15.54
C ILE A 155 -11.17 -2.40 14.88
N VAL A 156 -10.11 -1.75 15.33
CA VAL A 156 -9.53 -0.58 14.67
C VAL A 156 -8.07 -0.89 14.32
N LEU A 157 -7.66 -0.40 13.16
CA LEU A 157 -6.31 -0.54 12.66
C LEU A 157 -5.77 0.83 12.27
N ASN A 158 -4.79 1.34 13.03
CA ASN A 158 -4.26 2.69 12.87
C ASN A 158 -2.82 2.63 12.33
N GLN A 159 -2.57 3.27 11.20
CA GLN A 159 -1.23 3.39 10.65
C GLN A 159 -0.46 4.49 11.37
N HIS A 160 0.76 4.20 11.80
CA HIS A 160 1.72 5.24 12.13
C HIS A 160 2.37 5.74 10.83
N MET A 161 2.19 7.02 10.53
CA MET A 161 2.79 7.68 9.39
C MET A 161 4.08 8.39 9.82
N SER A 162 5.17 8.18 9.09
CA SER A 162 6.39 8.97 9.22
C SER A 162 6.09 10.43 8.92
N GLN A 163 6.64 11.34 9.73
CA GLN A 163 6.49 12.79 9.57
C GLN A 163 7.78 13.45 9.05
N SER A 164 8.82 12.64 8.84
CA SER A 164 10.16 13.12 8.49
C SER A 164 10.37 13.15 6.99
N ASN A 165 11.00 14.22 6.51
CA ASN A 165 11.56 14.33 5.16
C ASN A 165 13.06 13.95 5.13
N GLU A 166 13.59 13.39 6.22
CA GLU A 166 14.97 12.90 6.26
C GLU A 166 15.07 11.49 5.66
N SER A 167 16.17 11.23 4.97
CA SER A 167 16.48 9.90 4.41
C SER A 167 17.34 9.09 5.38
N ILE A 168 17.01 7.82 5.57
CA ILE A 168 17.79 6.88 6.38
C ILE A 168 19.23 6.75 5.86
N LYS A 169 19.43 6.96 4.56
CA LYS A 169 20.75 6.89 3.92
C LYS A 169 21.72 7.92 4.49
N LYS A 170 21.25 9.07 4.99
CA LYS A 170 22.11 10.08 5.63
C LYS A 170 22.69 9.62 6.97
N VAL A 171 21.99 8.74 7.68
CA VAL A 171 22.41 8.21 8.99
C VAL A 171 23.31 6.98 8.82
N VAL A 172 23.17 6.29 7.69
CA VAL A 172 23.75 4.95 7.46
C VAL A 172 24.88 4.96 6.41
N SER A 173 25.04 6.06 5.65
CA SER A 173 26.04 6.19 4.58
C SER A 173 27.47 5.94 5.07
N GLY A 174 28.20 5.04 4.39
CA GLY A 174 29.64 4.83 4.57
C GLY A 174 30.05 3.57 5.35
N LYS A 175 29.10 2.72 5.76
CA LYS A 175 29.40 1.40 6.32
C LYS A 175 28.74 0.35 5.43
N ASP A 176 29.50 -0.63 4.93
CA ASP A 176 28.95 -1.83 4.29
C ASP A 176 28.06 -2.58 5.29
N ASN A 177 26.77 -2.25 5.30
CA ASN A 177 25.80 -2.79 6.22
C ASN A 177 24.53 -3.19 5.47
N ILE A 178 23.75 -4.05 6.13
CA ILE A 178 22.53 -4.64 5.56
C ILE A 178 21.52 -3.58 5.11
N ILE A 179 21.47 -2.43 5.78
CA ILE A 179 20.54 -1.36 5.45
C ILE A 179 20.91 -0.73 4.10
N ASP A 180 22.19 -0.45 3.85
CA ASP A 180 22.64 0.13 2.57
C ASP A 180 22.45 -0.83 1.40
N SER A 181 22.73 -2.13 1.59
CA SER A 181 22.52 -3.14 0.54
C SER A 181 21.04 -3.29 0.19
N VAL A 182 20.16 -3.41 1.19
CA VAL A 182 18.71 -3.52 0.98
C VAL A 182 18.15 -2.23 0.35
N SER A 183 18.59 -1.05 0.79
CA SER A 183 18.06 0.24 0.29
C SER A 183 18.48 0.60 -1.14
N LYS A 184 19.37 -0.20 -1.75
CA LYS A 184 19.69 -0.14 -3.19
C LYS A 184 18.72 -0.98 -4.03
N GLU A 185 18.16 -2.05 -3.46
CA GLU A 185 17.24 -2.94 -4.15
C GLU A 185 15.78 -2.60 -3.87
N VAL A 186 15.44 -2.28 -2.61
CA VAL A 186 14.09 -1.90 -2.15
C VAL A 186 13.99 -0.38 -2.07
N ILE A 187 13.05 0.19 -2.82
CA ILE A 187 12.94 1.62 -3.08
C ILE A 187 11.56 2.11 -2.65
N VAL A 188 11.56 3.13 -1.80
CA VAL A 188 10.37 3.92 -1.49
C VAL A 188 10.32 5.11 -2.44
N TYR A 189 9.41 5.05 -3.41
CA TYR A 189 9.28 6.08 -4.42
C TYR A 189 8.65 7.35 -3.86
N THR A 190 9.27 8.49 -4.12
CA THR A 190 8.80 9.80 -3.65
C THR A 190 8.20 10.64 -4.79
N LYS A 191 7.51 11.72 -4.41
CA LYS A 191 7.05 12.73 -5.37
C LYS A 191 8.20 13.36 -6.15
N ASP A 192 9.31 13.65 -5.49
CA ASP A 192 10.48 14.25 -6.12
C ASP A 192 11.07 13.32 -7.20
N GLU A 193 11.14 12.02 -6.91
CA GLU A 193 11.58 11.02 -7.89
C GLU A 193 10.61 10.90 -9.07
N PHE A 194 9.31 10.86 -8.80
CA PHE A 194 8.28 10.78 -9.84
C PHE A 194 8.31 12.01 -10.77
N THR A 195 8.45 13.20 -10.18
CA THR A 195 8.46 14.48 -10.89
C THR A 195 9.79 14.81 -11.57
N LYS A 196 10.86 14.08 -11.25
CA LYS A 196 12.18 14.25 -11.88
C LYS A 196 12.07 14.21 -13.42
N GLY A 197 12.54 15.28 -14.06
CA GLY A 197 12.53 15.43 -15.52
C GLY A 197 11.16 15.76 -16.15
N MET A 198 10.11 16.00 -15.34
CA MET A 198 8.87 16.61 -15.85
C MET A 198 9.11 18.09 -16.19
N ASN A 199 8.39 18.59 -17.20
CA ASN A 199 8.34 20.03 -17.44
C ASN A 199 7.43 20.72 -16.41
N ASN A 200 7.60 22.04 -16.25
CA ASN A 200 6.88 22.84 -15.25
C ASN A 200 5.35 22.72 -15.38
N ASN A 201 4.82 22.71 -16.59
CA ASN A 201 3.37 22.59 -16.83
C ASN A 201 2.83 21.25 -16.29
N LEU A 202 3.52 20.13 -16.49
CA LEU A 202 3.07 18.83 -15.96
C LEU A 202 3.17 18.77 -14.44
N VAL A 203 4.18 19.41 -13.84
CA VAL A 203 4.30 19.53 -12.38
C VAL A 203 3.14 20.36 -11.81
N GLU A 204 2.78 21.46 -12.47
CA GLU A 204 1.65 22.30 -12.09
C GLU A 204 0.31 21.55 -12.18
N ILE A 205 0.09 20.76 -13.24
CA ILE A 205 -1.10 19.90 -13.37
C ILE A 205 -1.15 18.88 -12.24
N LEU A 206 -0.03 18.24 -11.91
CA LEU A 206 0.04 17.25 -10.84
C LEU A 206 -0.30 17.89 -9.48
N ASN A 207 0.35 19.00 -9.14
CA ASN A 207 0.11 19.73 -7.89
C ASN A 207 -1.35 20.18 -7.79
N GLY A 208 -1.87 20.81 -8.85
CA GLY A 208 -3.26 21.28 -8.87
C GLY A 208 -4.30 20.16 -8.78
N LEU A 209 -3.95 18.94 -9.18
CA LEU A 209 -4.77 17.75 -8.98
C LEU A 209 -4.70 17.24 -7.52
N GLU A 210 -3.50 17.16 -6.95
CA GLU A 210 -3.32 16.76 -5.54
C GLU A 210 -4.05 17.72 -4.61
N ASP A 211 -3.92 19.03 -4.81
CA ASP A 211 -4.58 20.06 -4.00
C ASP A 211 -6.10 19.86 -3.97
N ARG A 212 -6.73 19.67 -5.14
CA ARG A 212 -8.19 19.48 -5.27
C ARG A 212 -8.73 18.19 -4.63
N LEU A 213 -7.87 17.18 -4.48
CA LEU A 213 -8.24 15.86 -3.96
C LEU A 213 -7.75 15.63 -2.53
N SER A 214 -6.89 16.51 -2.00
CA SER A 214 -6.26 16.37 -0.67
C SER A 214 -7.26 16.44 0.48
N ASP A 215 -8.34 17.20 0.32
CA ASP A 215 -9.41 17.35 1.31
C ASP A 215 -10.45 16.22 1.28
N TRP A 216 -10.30 15.23 0.39
CA TRP A 216 -11.25 14.13 0.29
C TRP A 216 -10.92 13.04 1.30
N ASP A 217 -11.92 12.65 2.10
CA ASP A 217 -11.78 11.57 3.08
C ASP A 217 -11.30 10.27 2.42
N ASP A 218 -10.39 9.57 3.10
CA ASP A 218 -9.83 8.28 2.70
C ASP A 218 -9.02 8.26 1.39
N ILE A 219 -8.66 9.43 0.84
CA ILE A 219 -7.74 9.52 -0.30
C ILE A 219 -6.28 9.48 0.17
N LYS A 220 -5.48 8.63 -0.47
CA LYS A 220 -4.03 8.58 -0.28
C LYS A 220 -3.30 8.61 -1.62
N PHE A 221 -2.30 9.49 -1.73
CA PHE A 221 -1.36 9.52 -2.84
C PHE A 221 -0.19 8.59 -2.54
N LYS A 222 0.01 7.57 -3.39
CA LYS A 222 1.14 6.65 -3.26
C LYS A 222 1.94 6.63 -4.56
N TYR A 223 3.13 7.19 -4.51
CA TYR A 223 4.10 7.14 -5.58
C TYR A 223 4.67 5.71 -5.69
N LYS A 224 4.73 5.21 -6.93
CA LYS A 224 5.22 3.88 -7.29
C LYS A 224 6.19 4.02 -8.46
N LYS A 225 6.95 2.97 -8.74
CA LYS A 225 8.02 2.96 -9.75
C LYS A 225 7.65 3.60 -11.08
N ASN A 226 6.45 3.30 -11.58
CA ASN A 226 6.01 3.69 -12.93
C ASN A 226 4.80 4.63 -12.93
N TYR A 227 4.18 4.87 -11.78
CA TYR A 227 2.91 5.61 -11.69
C TYR A 227 2.71 6.23 -10.30
N LEU A 228 1.88 7.26 -10.23
CA LEU A 228 1.25 7.69 -8.99
C LEU A 228 -0.14 7.04 -8.89
N GLY A 229 -0.38 6.30 -7.81
CA GLY A 229 -1.70 5.77 -7.49
C GLY A 229 -2.45 6.71 -6.55
N ILE A 230 -3.69 7.03 -6.89
CA ILE A 230 -4.63 7.66 -5.96
C ILE A 230 -5.52 6.54 -5.40
N TRP A 231 -5.37 6.30 -4.11
CA TRP A 231 -6.01 5.20 -3.40
C TRP A 231 -7.21 5.72 -2.64
N LYS A 232 -8.31 4.96 -2.69
CA LYS A 232 -9.40 5.08 -1.73
C LYS A 232 -9.42 3.80 -0.91
N ASN A 233 -9.35 3.91 0.42
CA ASN A 233 -9.18 2.76 1.30
C ASN A 233 -7.90 1.96 0.95
N LYS A 234 -8.06 0.69 0.55
CA LYS A 234 -6.98 -0.23 0.17
C LYS A 234 -6.94 -0.54 -1.32
N LYS A 235 -7.64 0.27 -2.15
CA LYS A 235 -7.73 0.06 -3.60
C LYS A 235 -7.33 1.33 -4.35
N VAL A 236 -6.57 1.14 -5.43
CA VAL A 236 -6.31 2.23 -6.38
C VAL A 236 -7.60 2.54 -7.14
N ILE A 237 -7.99 3.82 -7.18
CA ILE A 237 -9.12 4.28 -7.98
C ILE A 237 -8.67 5.06 -9.22
N ILE A 238 -7.48 5.66 -9.18
CA ILE A 238 -6.90 6.40 -10.30
C ILE A 238 -5.40 6.09 -10.41
N TYR A 239 -4.93 5.90 -11.64
CA TYR A 239 -3.50 5.84 -11.96
C TYR A 239 -3.10 7.10 -12.75
N ILE A 240 -1.92 7.63 -12.44
CA ILE A 240 -1.30 8.74 -13.17
C ILE A 240 0.08 8.27 -13.63
N ASP A 241 0.26 8.17 -14.94
CA ASP A 241 1.55 7.85 -15.55
C ASP A 241 2.17 9.11 -16.16
N LYS A 242 3.47 9.32 -15.91
CA LYS A 242 4.25 10.37 -16.58
C LYS A 242 4.47 10.03 -18.05
N GLN A 243 4.14 10.95 -18.95
CA GLN A 243 4.57 10.93 -20.35
C GLN A 243 5.36 12.20 -20.69
N LYS A 244 5.96 12.26 -21.89
CA LYS A 244 6.79 13.40 -22.31
C LYS A 244 6.04 14.74 -22.24
N ASP A 245 4.82 14.77 -22.78
CA ASP A 245 4.06 16.01 -23.00
C ASP A 245 2.68 16.02 -22.32
N ASN A 246 2.35 14.99 -21.53
CA ASN A 246 1.07 14.89 -20.81
C ASN A 246 1.18 13.97 -19.58
N LEU A 247 0.21 14.08 -18.68
CA LEU A 247 -0.06 13.05 -17.67
C LEU A 247 -1.16 12.13 -18.20
N ARG A 248 -0.86 10.85 -18.37
CA ARG A 248 -1.89 9.85 -18.69
C ARG A 248 -2.61 9.51 -17.41
N THR A 249 -3.87 9.89 -17.32
CA THR A 249 -4.72 9.61 -16.17
C THR A 249 -5.70 8.50 -16.49
N THR A 250 -5.96 7.64 -15.51
CA THR A 250 -6.77 6.46 -15.70
C THR A 250 -7.69 6.20 -14.52
N ILE A 251 -9.01 6.25 -14.72
CA ILE A 251 -10.02 5.93 -13.70
C ILE A 251 -10.35 4.44 -13.76
N VAL A 252 -10.37 3.77 -12.60
CA VAL A 252 -10.60 2.33 -12.50
C VAL A 252 -12.06 1.96 -12.70
N ARG A 253 -12.33 1.19 -13.76
CA ARG A 253 -13.65 0.61 -14.04
C ARG A 253 -13.84 -0.75 -13.37
N GLY A 254 -12.82 -1.60 -13.37
CA GLY A 254 -12.82 -2.88 -12.65
C GLY A 254 -11.43 -3.53 -12.67
N VAL A 255 -11.09 -4.23 -11.60
CA VAL A 255 -9.81 -4.95 -11.45
C VAL A 255 -10.09 -6.36 -10.95
N HIS A 256 -9.40 -7.33 -11.53
CA HIS A 256 -9.35 -8.72 -11.06
C HIS A 256 -7.96 -9.30 -11.31
N PHE A 257 -7.11 -9.34 -10.28
CA PHE A 257 -5.72 -9.76 -10.39
C PHE A 257 -5.53 -11.24 -10.76
N GLY A 258 -6.54 -12.08 -10.57
CA GLY A 258 -6.55 -13.46 -11.11
C GLY A 258 -6.78 -13.58 -12.64
N GLY A 259 -6.84 -12.47 -13.38
CA GLY A 259 -6.94 -12.51 -14.85
C GLY A 259 -8.36 -12.67 -15.40
N LYS A 260 -9.38 -12.55 -14.55
CA LYS A 260 -10.80 -12.77 -14.87
C LYS A 260 -11.60 -11.47 -14.89
N VAL A 261 -10.98 -10.35 -15.26
CA VAL A 261 -11.65 -9.04 -15.26
C VAL A 261 -12.87 -8.98 -16.20
N LYS A 262 -12.92 -9.88 -17.19
CA LYS A 262 -14.07 -10.05 -18.08
C LYS A 262 -15.32 -10.56 -17.37
N GLU A 263 -15.17 -11.37 -16.33
CA GLU A 263 -16.25 -11.99 -15.55
C GLU A 263 -16.87 -11.04 -14.50
N LEU A 264 -16.24 -9.88 -14.26
CA LEU A 264 -16.77 -8.88 -13.33
C LEU A 264 -18.12 -8.35 -13.80
N LYS A 265 -19.15 -8.56 -12.97
CA LYS A 265 -20.52 -8.10 -13.22
C LYS A 265 -20.73 -6.63 -12.83
N ASN A 266 -20.19 -6.23 -11.69
CA ASN A 266 -20.37 -4.89 -11.13
C ASN A 266 -19.19 -4.00 -11.52
N LEU A 267 -19.29 -3.39 -12.70
CA LEU A 267 -18.29 -2.47 -13.23
C LEU A 267 -18.76 -1.03 -13.06
N PHE A 268 -17.84 -0.15 -12.68
CA PHE A 268 -18.12 1.28 -12.70
C PHE A 268 -18.34 1.75 -14.13
N ASN A 269 -19.39 2.55 -14.34
CA ASN A 269 -19.63 3.23 -15.60
C ASN A 269 -19.48 4.73 -15.37
N LEU A 270 -18.54 5.34 -16.11
CA LEU A 270 -18.30 6.77 -16.08
C LEU A 270 -19.32 7.48 -16.97
N ASP A 271 -19.97 8.52 -16.44
CA ASP A 271 -20.75 9.48 -17.21
C ASP A 271 -19.83 10.62 -17.69
N ASP A 272 -19.42 10.55 -18.95
CA ASP A 272 -18.46 11.47 -19.58
C ASP A 272 -19.14 12.21 -20.75
N PRO A 273 -19.89 13.29 -20.48
CA PRO A 273 -20.66 14.02 -21.50
C PRO A 273 -19.77 14.66 -22.57
N LYS A 274 -18.54 15.06 -22.22
CA LYS A 274 -17.58 15.62 -23.18
C LYS A 274 -16.84 14.55 -23.98
N LYS A 275 -17.02 13.26 -23.67
CA LYS A 275 -16.37 12.12 -24.34
C LYS A 275 -14.84 12.24 -24.36
N MET A 276 -14.25 12.73 -23.27
CA MET A 276 -12.80 12.93 -23.14
C MET A 276 -12.05 11.67 -22.69
N PHE A 277 -12.76 10.60 -22.35
CA PHE A 277 -12.20 9.33 -21.89
C PHE A 277 -12.37 8.21 -22.92
N SER A 278 -11.33 7.41 -23.04
CA SER A 278 -11.30 6.20 -23.86
C SER A 278 -11.31 4.95 -22.98
N LYS A 279 -11.96 3.87 -23.42
CA LYS A 279 -11.92 2.59 -22.68
C LYS A 279 -10.62 1.85 -23.02
N TRP A 280 -10.00 1.26 -22.01
CA TRP A 280 -8.89 0.33 -22.17
C TRP A 280 -9.07 -0.88 -21.26
N GLU A 281 -8.68 -2.06 -21.74
CA GLU A 281 -8.69 -3.27 -20.94
C GLU A 281 -7.53 -4.21 -21.27
N ASN A 282 -7.18 -5.03 -20.30
CA ASN A 282 -6.34 -6.22 -20.46
C ASN A 282 -6.94 -7.37 -19.65
N LYS A 283 -6.19 -8.46 -19.43
CA LYS A 283 -6.68 -9.60 -18.62
C LYS A 283 -7.01 -9.24 -17.15
N TYR A 284 -6.42 -8.18 -16.60
CA TYR A 284 -6.51 -7.85 -15.17
C TYR A 284 -7.36 -6.61 -14.87
N LYS A 285 -7.40 -5.63 -15.77
CA LYS A 285 -7.96 -4.31 -15.51
C LYS A 285 -8.83 -3.86 -16.67
N LYS A 286 -9.95 -3.21 -16.34
CA LYS A 286 -10.80 -2.42 -17.22
C LYS A 286 -10.76 -0.98 -16.71
N LEU A 287 -10.49 -0.03 -17.60
CA LEU A 287 -10.10 1.32 -17.25
C LEU A 287 -10.70 2.37 -18.20
N TYR A 288 -10.87 3.59 -17.69
CA TYR A 288 -11.14 4.79 -18.49
C TYR A 288 -9.89 5.66 -18.54
N ARG A 289 -9.33 5.91 -19.73
CA ARG A 289 -8.09 6.66 -19.94
C ARG A 289 -8.35 8.04 -20.50
N HIS A 290 -7.63 9.01 -19.95
CA HIS A 290 -7.62 10.41 -20.37
C HIS A 290 -6.18 10.93 -20.38
N LYS A 291 -5.95 12.05 -21.08
CA LYS A 291 -4.65 12.74 -21.14
C LYS A 291 -4.83 14.15 -20.60
N LEU A 292 -4.21 14.45 -19.46
CA LEU A 292 -4.14 15.81 -18.95
C LEU A 292 -2.94 16.53 -19.55
N THR A 293 -3.20 17.59 -20.31
CA THR A 293 -2.19 18.46 -20.95
C THR A 293 -2.21 19.88 -20.42
N SER A 294 -3.29 20.31 -19.76
CA SER A 294 -3.47 21.66 -19.24
C SER A 294 -4.19 21.65 -17.89
N THR A 295 -3.87 22.63 -17.05
CA THR A 295 -4.58 22.90 -15.79
C THR A 295 -6.05 23.26 -16.00
N LYS A 296 -6.42 23.75 -17.19
CA LYS A 296 -7.82 24.08 -17.56
C LYS A 296 -8.75 22.86 -17.60
N ASP A 297 -8.20 21.67 -17.79
CA ASP A 297 -8.99 20.43 -17.86
C ASP A 297 -9.15 19.76 -16.48
N LEU A 298 -8.48 20.27 -15.44
CA LEU A 298 -8.47 19.67 -14.10
C LEU A 298 -9.86 19.61 -13.49
N ASP A 299 -10.66 20.68 -13.58
CA ASP A 299 -11.98 20.71 -12.93
C ASP A 299 -12.93 19.67 -13.56
N TYR A 300 -12.84 19.48 -14.88
CA TYR A 300 -13.59 18.42 -15.55
C TYR A 300 -13.09 17.03 -15.14
N PHE A 301 -11.77 16.83 -15.09
CA PHE A 301 -11.20 15.56 -14.65
C PHE A 301 -11.59 15.23 -13.20
N VAL A 302 -11.54 16.21 -12.29
CA VAL A 302 -11.94 16.04 -10.88
C VAL A 302 -13.43 15.70 -10.76
N LEU A 303 -14.30 16.29 -11.60
CA LEU A 303 -15.72 15.90 -11.66
C LEU A 303 -15.88 14.40 -12.04
N MET A 304 -15.08 13.90 -12.99
CA MET A 304 -15.10 12.48 -13.38
C MET A 304 -14.56 11.57 -12.28
N VAL A 305 -13.51 12.02 -11.59
CA VAL A 305 -12.94 11.34 -10.42
C VAL A 305 -13.96 11.26 -9.28
N LYS A 306 -14.75 12.31 -9.05
CA LYS A 306 -15.78 12.36 -8.01
C LYS A 306 -16.81 11.24 -8.16
N GLN A 307 -17.25 10.95 -9.39
CA GLN A 307 -18.16 9.83 -9.66
C GLN A 307 -17.58 8.49 -9.20
N LYS A 308 -16.28 8.26 -9.39
CA LYS A 308 -15.62 7.04 -8.91
C LYS A 308 -15.46 7.03 -7.40
N TYR A 309 -15.14 8.18 -6.83
CA TYR A 309 -14.97 8.37 -5.39
C TYR A 309 -16.26 8.13 -4.62
N GLU A 310 -17.43 8.53 -5.13
CA GLU A 310 -18.71 8.38 -4.40
C GLU A 310 -19.25 6.94 -4.40
N ILE A 311 -18.63 6.02 -5.13
CA ILE A 311 -18.97 4.60 -5.08
C ILE A 311 -18.57 4.04 -3.70
N LYS A 312 -19.55 3.39 -3.07
CA LYS A 312 -19.38 2.61 -1.84
C LYS A 312 -18.70 1.28 -2.12
#